data_AF-G2QER2-F1
#
_entry.id   AF-G2QER2-F1
#
_cell.length_a   1.000
_cell.length_b   1.000
_cell.length_c   1.000
_cell.angle_alpha   90.00
_cell.angle_beta   90.00
_cell.angle_gamma   90.00
#
_symmetry.space_group_name_H-M   'P 1'
#
loop_
_entity.id
_entity.type
_entity.pdbx_description
1 polymer ?
#
loop_
_entity_poly.entity_id
_entity_poly.type
_entity_poly.pdbx_seq_one_letter_code
_entity_poly.pdbx_strand_id
1 'polypeptide(L)'
;MWRRTYLFLVLVRLWFALSPSYLHPDENLQGPEVIAGEIFRYPVRRTWEFTSDNPIRSVFPLWPVYGLPMLLLRWLWIGNGKDGEIPPIAVFWTLRVLMFIVSFVLEDWALHELIPSQRQRRVAVLLVASSYVTWTFQTHTFSNSIETLVVAWSLVLIERIVASPQRGSVLASTVLGIVAVFGVFNRITFPAFLLIPGLRLLPYYWKNPLSFVAIVTAGICTTALAITLDTAFYSPHSISWSDLLRNPVLTPLNNLRYNISPANLAKHGLHPWYQHLLVNLPQLLGPATVLLFTRPKRSSRLYSAISGIAVLSLSQHQEARFLLPTVPLILSSVRLPRSEKAMRAWVASWIVFNVIFGTLMGVYHQGGIVPAQVFMSKQPDATEAVWWKTYMPPIWLLNGKNEVLRTRDVMGMKGETLLEELQQLATCDTPADRRSMEYLKEKNGTYLVAPLSATWLDPYLPNKGLEGLRFREVWRYQQHLNLDDLDFAEDGVWNTLSRVIGRRGLAIWRVTKSCPGVRGR
;
A
#
# COMPACT_ATOMS: atom_id res chain seq x y z
N MET A 1 16.79 13.36 -26.72
CA MET A 1 15.93 12.16 -26.55
C MET A 1 15.54 11.90 -25.10
N TRP A 2 16.46 11.92 -24.12
CA TRP A 2 16.15 11.58 -22.71
C TRP A 2 14.95 12.32 -22.08
N ARG A 3 14.78 13.63 -22.34
CA ARG A 3 13.64 14.40 -21.82
C ARG A 3 12.30 13.87 -22.31
N ARG A 4 12.21 13.48 -23.60
CA ARG A 4 10.99 12.91 -24.18
C ARG A 4 10.68 11.55 -23.56
N THR A 5 11.70 10.71 -23.38
CA THR A 5 11.56 9.42 -22.67
C THR A 5 11.09 9.62 -21.24
N TYR A 6 11.68 10.57 -20.51
CA TYR A 6 11.26 10.89 -19.15
C TYR A 6 9.79 11.35 -19.08
N LEU A 7 9.38 12.28 -19.95
CA LEU A 7 8.00 12.75 -20.01
C LEU A 7 7.02 11.61 -20.33
N PHE A 8 7.38 10.72 -21.26
CA PHE A 8 6.59 9.52 -21.54
C PHE A 8 6.47 8.62 -20.29
N LEU A 9 7.56 8.41 -19.56
CA LEU A 9 7.56 7.62 -18.32
C LEU A 9 6.72 8.26 -17.20
N VAL A 10 6.63 9.60 -17.15
CA VAL A 10 5.71 10.30 -16.24
C VAL A 10 4.26 10.02 -16.60
N LEU A 11 3.92 9.96 -17.89
CA LEU A 11 2.56 9.58 -18.33
C LEU A 11 2.26 8.11 -18.01
N VAL A 12 3.23 7.21 -18.17
CA VAL A 12 3.11 5.80 -17.74
C VAL A 12 2.87 5.73 -16.24
N ARG A 13 3.64 6.48 -15.44
CA ARG A 13 3.46 6.56 -13.98
C ARG A 13 2.06 7.05 -13.60
N LEU A 14 1.54 8.09 -14.29
CA LEU A 14 0.18 8.60 -14.07
C LEU A 14 -0.90 7.56 -14.43
N TRP A 15 -0.71 6.83 -15.55
CA TRP A 15 -1.63 5.76 -15.94
C TRP A 15 -1.75 4.69 -14.85
N PHE A 16 -0.62 4.25 -14.29
CA PHE A 16 -0.62 3.26 -13.20
C PHE A 16 -1.19 3.83 -11.89
N ALA A 17 -0.91 5.09 -11.57
CA ALA A 17 -1.53 5.75 -10.42
C ALA A 17 -3.06 5.77 -10.50
N LEU A 18 -3.60 5.93 -11.72
CA LEU A 18 -5.04 5.92 -12.00
C LEU A 18 -5.61 4.53 -12.30
N SER A 19 -4.81 3.47 -12.18
CA SER A 19 -5.28 2.10 -12.38
C SER A 19 -5.90 1.53 -11.10
N PRO A 20 -7.01 0.75 -11.18
CA PRO A 20 -7.70 0.25 -9.99
C PRO A 20 -6.99 -0.90 -9.27
N SER A 21 -5.70 -1.12 -9.55
CA SER A 21 -4.91 -2.18 -8.92
C SER A 21 -4.92 -2.08 -7.39
N TYR A 22 -4.85 -3.23 -6.73
CA TYR A 22 -4.94 -3.33 -5.28
C TYR A 22 -3.77 -4.15 -4.74
N LEU A 23 -2.64 -3.50 -4.52
CA LEU A 23 -1.39 -4.22 -4.29
C LEU A 23 -1.34 -4.94 -2.94
N HIS A 24 -1.98 -4.38 -1.92
CA HIS A 24 -2.00 -4.92 -0.56
C HIS A 24 -3.06 -4.19 0.31
N PRO A 25 -3.75 -4.87 1.24
CA PRO A 25 -4.76 -4.26 2.12
C PRO A 25 -4.34 -2.97 2.84
N ASP A 26 -3.13 -2.98 3.40
CA ASP A 26 -2.51 -1.85 4.11
C ASP A 26 -2.47 -0.54 3.32
N GLU A 27 -2.60 -0.58 1.99
CA GLU A 27 -2.76 0.61 1.17
C GLU A 27 -3.90 1.52 1.67
N ASN A 28 -4.99 0.92 2.16
CA ASN A 28 -6.16 1.64 2.66
C ASN A 28 -6.23 1.59 4.19
N LEU A 29 -6.00 0.41 4.77
CA LEU A 29 -6.28 0.12 6.18
C LEU A 29 -5.31 0.81 7.16
N GLN A 30 -4.09 1.13 6.72
CA GLN A 30 -3.09 1.79 7.57
C GLN A 30 -3.10 3.31 7.48
N GLY A 31 -3.93 3.91 6.61
CA GLY A 31 -3.89 5.34 6.41
C GLY A 31 -5.21 5.93 5.90
N PRO A 32 -5.49 5.85 4.59
CA PRO A 32 -6.65 6.50 3.98
C PRO A 32 -7.97 6.20 4.68
N GLU A 33 -8.25 4.93 5.00
CA GLU A 33 -9.52 4.52 5.61
C GLU A 33 -9.70 5.15 6.99
N VAL A 34 -8.67 5.12 7.84
CA VAL A 34 -8.73 5.69 9.19
C VAL A 34 -9.03 7.19 9.15
N ILE A 35 -8.34 7.94 8.30
CA ILE A 35 -8.50 9.40 8.21
C ILE A 35 -9.80 9.80 7.51
N ALA A 36 -10.26 9.01 6.53
CA ALA A 36 -11.53 9.26 5.87
C ALA A 36 -12.72 9.20 6.87
N GLY A 37 -12.64 8.29 7.85
CA GLY A 37 -13.62 8.21 8.94
C GLY A 37 -13.65 9.48 9.79
N GLU A 38 -12.49 10.08 10.09
CA GLU A 38 -12.41 11.31 10.89
C GLU A 38 -12.96 12.54 10.14
N ILE A 39 -12.66 12.67 8.85
CA ILE A 39 -12.96 13.90 8.09
C ILE A 39 -14.37 13.87 7.49
N PHE A 40 -14.77 12.73 6.92
CA PHE A 40 -16.00 12.58 6.17
C PHE A 40 -17.08 11.80 6.91
N ARG A 41 -16.77 11.24 8.08
CA ARG A 41 -17.68 10.38 8.86
C ARG A 41 -18.16 9.16 8.05
N TYR A 42 -17.39 8.72 7.07
CA TYR A 42 -17.64 7.42 6.47
C TYR A 42 -17.48 6.35 7.54
N PRO A 43 -18.28 5.29 7.51
CA PRO A 43 -18.01 4.16 8.39
C PRO A 43 -16.74 3.47 7.88
N VAL A 44 -15.90 3.03 8.81
CA VAL A 44 -14.53 2.58 8.53
C VAL A 44 -14.18 1.37 9.37
N ARG A 45 -13.28 0.54 8.87
CA ARG A 45 -12.70 -0.57 9.64
C ARG A 45 -11.33 -0.16 10.18
N ARG A 46 -11.25 0.02 11.50
CA ARG A 46 -9.97 0.10 12.21
C ARG A 46 -9.46 -1.33 12.45
N THR A 47 -8.23 -1.61 12.02
CA THR A 47 -7.59 -2.92 12.27
C THR A 47 -7.11 -3.03 13.71
N TRP A 48 -6.68 -4.23 14.10
CA TRP A 48 -6.05 -4.49 15.39
C TRP A 48 -4.86 -3.54 15.68
N GLU A 49 -4.21 -3.01 14.66
CA GLU A 49 -3.09 -2.07 14.79
C GLU A 49 -3.50 -0.74 15.46
N PHE A 50 -4.79 -0.39 15.38
CA PHE A 50 -5.40 0.80 15.96
C PHE A 50 -6.30 0.48 17.16
N THR A 51 -6.83 -0.74 17.27
CA THR A 51 -7.83 -1.08 18.30
C THR A 51 -7.29 -1.90 19.47
N SER A 52 -6.05 -2.38 19.41
CA SER A 52 -5.43 -3.11 20.53
C SER A 52 -5.17 -2.21 21.74
N ASP A 53 -5.01 -2.80 22.93
CA ASP A 53 -4.65 -2.07 24.17
C ASP A 53 -3.35 -1.25 24.05
N ASN A 54 -2.42 -1.68 23.18
CA ASN A 54 -1.19 -0.96 22.87
C ASN A 54 -1.11 -0.67 21.37
N PRO A 55 -1.83 0.36 20.86
CA PRO A 55 -1.84 0.67 19.43
C PRO A 55 -0.44 0.87 18.87
N ILE A 56 -0.21 0.36 17.68
CA ILE A 56 1.13 0.33 17.05
C ILE A 56 1.26 1.30 15.87
N ARG A 57 0.17 1.96 15.46
CA ARG A 57 0.16 2.92 14.36
C ARG A 57 -0.07 4.34 14.87
N SER A 58 0.78 5.25 14.42
CA SER A 58 0.61 6.67 14.71
C SER A 58 -0.38 7.30 13.75
N VAL A 59 -1.24 8.19 14.26
CA VAL A 59 -2.08 9.06 13.42
C VAL A 59 -1.36 10.35 13.04
N PHE A 60 -0.30 10.73 13.78
CA PHE A 60 0.53 11.90 13.48
C PHE A 60 0.99 11.99 12.02
N PRO A 61 1.59 10.97 11.40
CA PRO A 61 2.00 11.03 9.99
C PRO A 61 0.82 10.98 9.02
N LEU A 62 -0.31 10.40 9.43
CA LEU A 62 -1.49 10.25 8.58
C LEU A 62 -2.18 11.61 8.33
N TRP A 63 -2.15 12.51 9.30
CA TRP A 63 -2.75 13.84 9.18
C TRP A 63 -2.11 14.70 8.08
N PRO A 64 -0.78 14.91 8.03
CA PRO A 64 -0.16 15.64 6.92
C PRO A 64 -0.30 14.94 5.57
N VAL A 65 -0.21 13.61 5.55
CA VAL A 65 -0.17 12.84 4.28
C VAL A 65 -1.54 12.65 3.66
N TYR A 66 -2.56 12.36 4.46
CA TYR A 66 -3.91 12.05 3.98
C TYR A 66 -4.94 13.07 4.46
N GLY A 67 -4.83 13.53 5.71
CA GLY A 67 -5.80 14.43 6.32
C GLY A 67 -5.86 15.81 5.66
N LEU A 68 -4.71 16.47 5.50
CA LEU A 68 -4.64 17.78 4.84
C LEU A 68 -5.17 17.74 3.40
N PRO A 69 -4.78 16.78 2.53
CA PRO A 69 -5.37 16.63 1.20
C PRO A 69 -6.88 16.37 1.21
N MET A 70 -7.38 15.54 2.12
CA MET A 70 -8.82 15.27 2.25
C MET A 70 -9.59 16.51 2.70
N LEU A 71 -9.06 17.29 3.64
CA LEU A 71 -9.64 18.57 4.06
C LEU A 71 -9.66 19.58 2.91
N LEU A 72 -8.58 19.66 2.13
CA LEU A 72 -8.52 20.50 0.94
C LEU A 72 -9.56 20.08 -0.10
N LEU A 73 -9.70 18.77 -0.35
CA LEU A 73 -10.73 18.24 -1.23
C LEU A 73 -12.13 18.61 -0.75
N ARG A 74 -12.39 18.47 0.56
CA ARG A 74 -13.66 18.88 1.18
C ARG A 74 -13.96 20.36 0.96
N TRP A 75 -12.97 21.20 1.19
CA TRP A 75 -13.11 22.65 1.00
C TRP A 75 -13.39 23.01 -0.48
N LEU A 76 -12.67 22.40 -1.42
CA LEU A 76 -12.90 22.60 -2.86
C LEU A 76 -14.27 22.09 -3.32
N TRP A 77 -14.74 20.99 -2.75
CA TRP A 77 -16.04 20.40 -3.09
C TRP A 77 -17.20 21.31 -2.69
N ILE A 78 -17.18 21.78 -1.43
CA ILE A 78 -18.17 22.73 -0.89
C ILE A 78 -18.11 24.05 -1.68
N GLY A 79 -16.89 24.56 -1.95
CA GLY A 79 -16.69 25.81 -2.68
C GLY A 79 -17.25 25.80 -4.11
N ASN A 80 -17.40 24.63 -4.74
CA ASN A 80 -18.00 24.47 -6.07
C ASN A 80 -19.53 24.27 -6.03
N GLY A 81 -20.19 24.58 -4.91
CA GLY A 81 -21.66 24.51 -4.78
C GLY A 81 -22.20 23.08 -4.72
N LYS A 82 -21.35 22.10 -4.40
CA LYS A 82 -21.77 20.72 -4.15
C LYS A 82 -21.90 20.51 -2.64
N ASP A 83 -23.09 20.77 -2.11
CA ASP A 83 -23.39 20.58 -0.67
C ASP A 83 -23.58 19.11 -0.28
N GLY A 84 -23.46 18.18 -1.24
CA GLY A 84 -23.56 16.74 -1.00
C GLY A 84 -22.29 16.10 -0.45
N GLU A 85 -22.45 14.96 0.21
CA GLU A 85 -21.34 14.11 0.66
C GLU A 85 -20.41 13.75 -0.50
N ILE A 86 -19.10 13.81 -0.25
CA ILE A 86 -18.10 13.47 -1.26
C ILE A 86 -18.18 11.96 -1.48
N PRO A 87 -18.23 11.45 -2.73
CA PRO A 87 -18.15 10.01 -2.96
C PRO A 87 -16.76 9.48 -2.56
N PRO A 88 -16.66 8.37 -1.79
CA PRO A 88 -15.37 7.79 -1.38
C PRO A 88 -14.42 7.48 -2.55
N ILE A 89 -14.97 7.11 -3.72
CA ILE A 89 -14.17 6.86 -4.92
C ILE A 89 -13.44 8.12 -5.43
N ALA A 90 -14.01 9.31 -5.21
CA ALA A 90 -13.35 10.57 -5.55
C ALA A 90 -12.18 10.84 -4.60
N VAL A 91 -12.34 10.55 -3.31
CA VAL A 91 -11.27 10.63 -2.31
C VAL A 91 -10.13 9.66 -2.67
N PHE A 92 -10.47 8.40 -3.00
CA PHE A 92 -9.49 7.39 -3.41
C PHE A 92 -8.60 7.89 -4.55
N TRP A 93 -9.19 8.33 -5.68
CA TRP A 93 -8.41 8.83 -6.81
C TRP A 93 -7.66 10.13 -6.51
N THR A 94 -8.21 10.98 -5.64
CA THR A 94 -7.51 12.20 -5.21
C THR A 94 -6.21 11.86 -4.50
N LEU A 95 -6.23 10.86 -3.61
CA LEU A 95 -5.01 10.40 -2.94
C LEU A 95 -4.02 9.72 -3.89
N ARG A 96 -4.51 8.97 -4.88
CA ARG A 96 -3.67 8.41 -5.96
C ARG A 96 -2.92 9.49 -6.74
N VAL A 97 -3.65 10.54 -7.14
CA VAL A 97 -3.07 11.69 -7.84
C VAL A 97 -2.08 12.42 -6.94
N LEU A 98 -2.38 12.58 -5.65
CA LEU A 98 -1.45 13.14 -4.69
C LEU A 98 -0.16 12.33 -4.62
N MET A 99 -0.26 11.00 -4.43
CA MET A 99 0.91 10.11 -4.35
C MET A 99 1.74 10.16 -5.64
N PHE A 100 1.10 10.23 -6.81
CA PHE A 100 1.78 10.53 -8.07
C PHE A 100 2.53 11.87 -8.04
N ILE A 101 1.88 12.95 -7.59
CA ILE A 101 2.49 14.29 -7.51
C ILE A 101 3.67 14.27 -6.54
N VAL A 102 3.54 13.68 -5.35
CA VAL A 102 4.64 13.67 -4.38
C VAL A 102 5.77 12.74 -4.81
N SER A 103 5.52 11.59 -5.46
CA SER A 103 6.59 10.81 -6.08
C SER A 103 7.30 11.64 -7.16
N PHE A 104 6.56 12.27 -8.06
CA PHE A 104 7.18 13.08 -9.12
C PHE A 104 7.93 14.31 -8.58
N VAL A 105 7.38 15.05 -7.62
CA VAL A 105 7.95 16.31 -7.13
C VAL A 105 9.02 16.06 -6.08
N LEU A 106 8.80 15.16 -5.13
CA LEU A 106 9.71 14.96 -3.99
C LEU A 106 10.74 13.87 -4.25
N GLU A 107 10.38 12.75 -4.86
CA GLU A 107 11.33 11.63 -5.14
C GLU A 107 12.34 12.04 -6.22
N ASP A 108 11.85 12.48 -7.38
CA ASP A 108 12.71 12.83 -8.51
C ASP A 108 13.56 14.09 -8.20
N TRP A 109 13.03 15.04 -7.42
CA TRP A 109 13.82 16.19 -6.94
C TRP A 109 14.90 15.76 -5.93
N ALA A 110 14.58 14.89 -4.97
CA ALA A 110 15.61 14.38 -4.05
C ALA A 110 16.78 13.73 -4.81
N LEU A 111 16.50 12.99 -5.90
CA LEU A 111 17.54 12.44 -6.77
C LEU A 111 18.34 13.54 -7.50
N HIS A 112 17.70 14.63 -7.90
CA HIS A 112 18.39 15.78 -8.48
C HIS A 112 19.36 16.42 -7.47
N GLU A 113 18.96 16.58 -6.21
CA GLU A 113 19.79 17.15 -5.15
C GLU A 113 20.95 16.21 -4.76
N LEU A 114 20.67 14.91 -4.62
CA LEU A 114 21.67 13.91 -4.20
C LEU A 114 22.71 13.56 -5.26
N ILE A 115 22.50 13.95 -6.53
CA ILE A 115 23.38 13.61 -7.65
C ILE A 115 23.94 14.90 -8.29
N PRO A 116 25.15 15.32 -7.93
CA PRO A 116 25.77 16.52 -8.49
C PRO A 116 26.05 16.39 -10.00
N SER A 117 26.46 15.20 -10.46
CA SER A 117 26.83 14.99 -11.87
C SER A 117 25.61 14.92 -12.78
N GLN A 118 25.49 15.87 -13.71
CA GLN A 118 24.38 15.90 -14.68
C GLN A 118 24.25 14.62 -15.51
N ARG A 119 25.38 14.05 -15.96
CA ARG A 119 25.36 12.81 -16.76
C ARG A 119 24.80 11.63 -15.97
N GLN A 120 25.20 11.49 -14.71
CA GLN A 120 24.72 10.42 -13.84
C GLN A 120 23.27 10.64 -13.44
N ARG A 121 22.88 11.90 -13.18
CA ARG A 121 21.51 12.28 -12.86
C ARG A 121 20.55 11.86 -13.96
N ARG A 122 20.88 12.13 -15.23
CA ARG A 122 20.06 11.72 -16.39
C ARG A 122 19.84 10.21 -16.43
N VAL A 123 20.85 9.41 -16.13
CA VAL A 123 20.73 7.93 -16.12
C VAL A 123 19.91 7.47 -14.91
N ALA A 124 20.23 7.96 -13.72
CA ALA A 124 19.56 7.58 -12.48
C ALA A 124 18.06 7.89 -12.52
N VAL A 125 17.69 9.10 -12.94
CA VAL A 125 16.27 9.52 -13.04
C VAL A 125 15.52 8.67 -14.06
N LEU A 126 16.13 8.33 -15.21
CA LEU A 126 15.50 7.43 -16.16
C LEU A 126 15.34 6.00 -15.63
N LEU A 127 16.31 5.50 -14.88
CA LEU A 127 16.21 4.17 -14.26
C LEU A 127 15.11 4.11 -13.22
N VAL A 128 15.04 5.11 -12.32
CA VAL A 128 13.97 5.19 -11.32
C VAL A 128 12.61 5.39 -12.01
N ALA A 129 12.50 6.34 -12.94
CA ALA A 129 11.26 6.61 -13.65
C ALA A 129 10.77 5.46 -14.54
N SER A 130 11.63 4.49 -14.89
CA SER A 130 11.25 3.30 -15.65
C SER A 130 11.10 2.03 -14.78
N SER A 131 11.18 2.17 -13.46
CA SER A 131 10.93 1.09 -12.52
C SER A 131 9.43 0.87 -12.31
N TYR A 132 8.98 -0.38 -12.40
CA TYR A 132 7.59 -0.75 -12.12
C TYR A 132 7.19 -0.44 -10.68
N VAL A 133 8.16 -0.49 -9.75
CA VAL A 133 7.94 -0.12 -8.34
C VAL A 133 7.58 1.36 -8.22
N THR A 134 8.23 2.21 -9.02
CA THR A 134 7.93 3.65 -9.07
C THR A 134 6.58 3.90 -9.76
N TRP A 135 6.18 3.08 -10.74
CA TRP A 135 4.86 3.19 -11.36
C TRP A 135 3.72 2.76 -10.46
N THR A 136 3.94 1.72 -9.66
CA THR A 136 2.91 1.05 -8.85
C THR A 136 3.05 1.46 -7.38
N PHE A 137 3.87 0.80 -6.58
CA PHE A 137 3.96 1.04 -5.14
C PHE A 137 4.16 2.53 -4.77
N GLN A 138 5.02 3.28 -5.45
CA GLN A 138 5.28 4.69 -5.09
C GLN A 138 4.12 5.65 -5.40
N THR A 139 3.22 5.29 -6.31
CA THR A 139 2.00 6.07 -6.62
C THR A 139 0.78 5.62 -5.81
N HIS A 140 0.94 4.54 -5.05
CA HIS A 140 -0.05 3.97 -4.14
C HIS A 140 0.08 4.59 -2.74
N THR A 141 -0.99 4.54 -1.94
CA THR A 141 -1.06 5.18 -0.59
C THR A 141 -0.39 4.33 0.49
N PHE A 142 0.82 3.83 0.23
CA PHE A 142 1.59 3.06 1.20
C PHE A 142 2.40 3.97 2.14
N SER A 143 2.40 3.63 3.42
CA SER A 143 3.35 4.18 4.38
C SER A 143 4.81 3.92 3.97
N ASN A 144 5.08 2.82 3.25
CA ASN A 144 6.39 2.50 2.66
C ASN A 144 6.83 3.51 1.57
N SER A 145 5.87 4.05 0.81
CA SER A 145 6.14 5.06 -0.22
C SER A 145 6.46 6.39 0.44
N ILE A 146 5.74 6.75 1.50
CA ILE A 146 6.07 7.91 2.34
C ILE A 146 7.45 7.73 2.99
N GLU A 147 7.77 6.55 3.54
CA GLU A 147 9.10 6.26 4.07
C GLU A 147 10.19 6.47 3.02
N THR A 148 9.95 6.08 1.76
CA THR A 148 10.89 6.32 0.66
C THR A 148 11.18 7.81 0.48
N LEU A 149 10.15 8.66 0.49
CA LEU A 149 10.30 10.11 0.38
C LEU A 149 11.04 10.71 1.57
N VAL A 150 10.68 10.29 2.79
CA VAL A 150 11.31 10.77 4.04
C VAL A 150 12.78 10.37 4.06
N VAL A 151 13.13 9.12 3.72
CA VAL A 151 14.54 8.67 3.62
C VAL A 151 15.30 9.51 2.60
N ALA A 152 14.76 9.71 1.40
CA ALA A 152 15.43 10.48 0.36
C ALA A 152 15.72 11.92 0.79
N TRP A 153 14.76 12.60 1.41
CA TRP A 153 14.94 13.97 1.90
C TRP A 153 15.82 14.06 3.15
N SER A 154 15.79 13.07 4.04
CA SER A 154 16.76 12.97 5.13
C SER A 154 18.19 12.87 4.59
N LEU A 155 18.43 12.09 3.53
CA LEU A 155 19.75 12.04 2.89
C LEU A 155 20.13 13.39 2.26
N VAL A 156 19.20 14.10 1.63
CA VAL A 156 19.45 15.45 1.08
C VAL A 156 19.89 16.41 2.19
N LEU A 157 19.18 16.40 3.33
CA LEU A 157 19.50 17.24 4.48
C LEU A 157 20.85 16.86 5.10
N ILE A 158 21.15 15.56 5.24
CA ILE A 158 22.45 15.07 5.72
C ILE A 158 23.58 15.58 4.83
N GLU A 159 23.45 15.45 3.50
CA GLU A 159 24.49 15.95 2.58
C GLU A 159 24.63 17.47 2.66
N ARG A 160 23.54 18.23 2.78
CA ARG A 160 23.58 19.69 2.94
C ARG A 160 24.30 20.10 4.22
N ILE A 161 24.00 19.45 5.34
CA ILE A 161 24.62 19.74 6.65
C ILE A 161 26.13 19.45 6.59
N VAL A 162 26.52 18.29 6.05
CA VAL A 162 27.93 17.87 6.01
C VAL A 162 28.73 18.66 4.96
N ALA A 163 28.16 18.97 3.80
CA ALA A 163 28.87 19.62 2.70
C ALA A 163 28.94 21.16 2.82
N SER A 164 28.03 21.81 3.56
CA SER A 164 28.02 23.28 3.70
C SER A 164 27.85 23.74 5.15
N PRO A 165 28.87 23.55 6.01
CA PRO A 165 28.80 23.84 7.45
C PRO A 165 28.39 25.28 7.83
N GLN A 166 28.70 26.24 6.96
CA GLN A 166 28.73 27.68 7.27
C GLN A 166 27.44 28.44 6.91
N ARG A 167 26.52 27.88 6.13
CA ARG A 167 25.25 28.54 5.74
C ARG A 167 24.05 27.62 5.95
N GLY A 168 23.10 28.01 6.79
CA GLY A 168 21.79 27.35 6.93
C GLY A 168 21.81 25.96 7.59
N SER A 169 22.91 25.58 8.25
CA SER A 169 23.07 24.26 8.85
C SER A 169 22.20 24.03 10.09
N VAL A 170 21.88 25.08 10.85
CA VAL A 170 20.92 25.05 11.96
C VAL A 170 19.53 24.71 11.43
N LEU A 171 19.02 25.44 10.43
CA LEU A 171 17.71 25.18 9.83
C LEU A 171 17.65 23.77 9.23
N ALA A 172 18.67 23.35 8.48
CA ALA A 172 18.73 22.01 7.93
C ALA A 172 18.71 20.92 9.03
N SER A 173 19.37 21.18 10.17
CA SER A 173 19.36 20.29 11.34
C SER A 173 18.00 20.27 12.05
N THR A 174 17.35 21.43 12.21
CA THR A 174 15.97 21.54 12.72
C THR A 174 15.01 20.73 11.85
N VAL A 175 15.04 20.94 10.53
CA VAL A 175 14.18 20.23 9.58
C VAL A 175 14.49 18.73 9.60
N LEU A 176 15.76 18.33 9.67
CA LEU A 176 16.13 16.91 9.78
C LEU A 176 15.57 16.28 11.05
N GLY A 177 15.55 16.99 12.18
CA GLY A 177 14.93 16.51 13.43
C GLY A 177 13.44 16.25 13.28
N ILE A 178 12.70 17.19 12.67
CA ILE A 178 11.26 17.04 12.39
C ILE A 178 11.01 15.85 11.46
N VAL A 179 11.74 15.79 10.34
CA VAL A 179 11.61 14.73 9.32
C VAL A 179 11.98 13.36 9.89
N ALA A 180 13.00 13.28 10.75
CA ALA A 180 13.41 12.02 11.37
C ALA A 180 12.33 11.48 12.32
N VAL A 181 11.74 12.34 13.16
CA VAL A 181 10.61 11.95 14.02
C VAL A 181 9.41 11.53 13.18
N PHE A 182 9.06 12.32 12.16
CA PHE A 182 7.99 11.96 11.22
C PHE A 182 8.23 10.57 10.59
N GLY A 183 9.47 10.27 10.18
CA GLY A 183 9.86 8.97 9.65
C GLY A 183 9.65 7.83 10.65
N VAL A 184 10.09 8.00 11.89
CA VAL A 184 9.95 7.00 12.97
C VAL A 184 8.48 6.70 13.28
N PHE A 185 7.64 7.74 13.36
CA PHE A 185 6.20 7.58 13.62
C PHE A 185 5.43 7.04 12.41
N ASN A 186 5.89 7.31 11.18
CA ASN A 186 5.36 6.69 9.97
C ASN A 186 5.67 5.19 9.92
N ARG A 187 6.95 4.80 10.14
CA ARG A 187 7.38 3.40 10.19
C ARG A 187 8.61 3.22 11.09
N ILE A 188 8.59 2.19 11.93
CA ILE A 188 9.74 1.78 12.76
C ILE A 188 10.96 1.32 11.94
N THR A 189 10.77 1.03 10.66
CA THR A 189 11.83 0.62 9.73
C THR A 189 12.70 1.80 9.27
N PHE A 190 12.21 3.05 9.40
CA PHE A 190 12.87 4.23 8.86
C PHE A 190 14.31 4.46 9.38
N PRO A 191 14.60 4.34 10.70
CA PRO A 191 15.97 4.52 11.22
C PRO A 191 17.00 3.59 10.60
N ALA A 192 16.59 2.39 10.15
CA ALA A 192 17.48 1.42 9.51
C ALA A 192 18.19 2.03 8.29
N PHE A 193 17.50 2.89 7.53
CA PHE A 193 18.05 3.54 6.34
C PHE A 193 18.99 4.70 6.66
N LEU A 194 18.88 5.29 7.85
CA LEU A 194 19.71 6.42 8.28
C LEU A 194 20.92 6.02 9.13
N LEU A 195 20.99 4.77 9.61
CA LEU A 195 22.06 4.32 10.50
C LEU A 195 23.46 4.63 9.94
N ILE A 196 23.81 4.17 8.73
CA ILE A 196 25.15 4.45 8.15
C ILE A 196 25.32 5.93 7.73
N PRO A 197 24.41 6.55 6.94
CA PRO A 197 24.57 7.96 6.55
C PRO A 197 24.58 8.93 7.74
N GLY A 198 23.82 8.65 8.79
CA GLY A 198 23.67 9.47 9.99
C GLY A 198 24.94 9.56 10.82
N LEU A 199 25.81 8.53 10.80
CA LEU A 199 27.12 8.59 11.46
C LEU A 199 27.99 9.75 10.98
N ARG A 200 27.80 10.21 9.73
CA ARG A 200 28.52 11.37 9.19
C ARG A 200 28.15 12.69 9.88
N LEU A 201 27.02 12.75 10.57
CA LEU A 201 26.61 13.92 11.33
C LEU A 201 27.36 14.06 12.67
N LEU A 202 27.87 12.96 13.25
CA LEU A 202 28.50 12.99 14.57
C LEU A 202 29.72 13.94 14.63
N PRO A 203 30.70 13.87 13.71
CA PRO A 203 31.83 14.80 13.73
C PRO A 203 31.41 16.25 13.47
N TYR A 204 30.32 16.45 12.72
CA TYR A 204 29.77 17.77 12.42
C TYR A 204 29.16 18.41 13.68
N TYR A 205 28.28 17.69 14.37
CA TYR A 205 27.61 18.17 15.58
C TYR A 205 28.55 18.38 16.76
N TRP A 206 29.61 17.56 16.86
CA TRP A 206 30.68 17.79 17.83
C TRP A 206 31.34 19.17 17.67
N LYS A 207 31.50 19.64 16.42
CA LYS A 207 32.09 20.96 16.11
C LYS A 207 31.06 22.10 16.10
N ASN A 208 29.76 21.77 16.01
CA ASN A 208 28.67 22.75 15.83
C ASN A 208 27.54 22.48 16.83
N PRO A 209 27.74 22.83 18.12
CA PRO A 209 26.78 22.51 19.18
C PRO A 209 25.41 23.19 18.98
N LEU A 210 25.35 24.36 18.36
CA LEU A 210 24.07 25.03 18.08
C LEU A 210 23.18 24.22 17.13
N SER A 211 23.77 23.64 16.07
CA SER A 211 23.04 22.77 15.14
C SER A 211 22.61 21.47 15.84
N PHE A 212 23.39 20.96 16.80
CA PHE A 212 23.02 19.81 17.62
C PHE A 212 21.83 20.11 18.54
N VAL A 213 21.86 21.24 19.24
CA VAL A 213 20.73 21.69 20.06
C VAL A 213 19.49 21.88 19.18
N ALA A 214 19.64 22.43 17.98
CA ALA A 214 18.52 22.63 17.07
C ALA A 214 17.85 21.33 16.62
N ILE A 215 18.61 20.30 16.24
CA ILE A 215 18.02 18.99 15.88
C ILE A 215 17.38 18.29 17.08
N VAL A 216 18.02 18.37 18.26
CA VAL A 216 17.49 17.76 19.50
C VAL A 216 16.19 18.44 19.93
N THR A 217 16.17 19.78 20.01
CA THR A 217 14.96 20.53 20.38
C THR A 217 13.84 20.29 19.38
N ALA A 218 14.12 20.33 18.08
CA ALA A 218 13.13 20.03 17.05
C ALA A 218 12.58 18.59 17.17
N GLY A 219 13.47 17.62 17.44
CA GLY A 219 13.09 16.22 17.66
C GLY A 219 12.19 16.06 18.89
N ILE A 220 12.53 16.68 20.02
CA ILE A 220 11.74 16.63 21.25
C ILE A 220 10.36 17.27 21.04
N CYS A 221 10.30 18.48 20.48
CA CYS A 221 9.03 19.18 20.23
C CYS A 221 8.12 18.38 19.28
N THR A 222 8.68 17.83 18.20
CA THR A 222 7.92 17.02 17.23
C THR A 222 7.45 15.71 17.86
N THR A 223 8.28 15.07 18.68
CA THR A 223 7.92 13.84 19.39
C THR A 223 6.80 14.10 20.39
N ALA A 224 6.88 15.19 21.16
CA ALA A 224 5.82 15.59 22.08
C ALA A 224 4.50 15.86 21.35
N LEU A 225 4.53 16.54 20.19
CA LEU A 225 3.36 16.75 19.35
C LEU A 225 2.78 15.41 18.85
N ALA A 226 3.62 14.52 18.34
CA ALA A 226 3.18 13.22 17.83
C ALA A 226 2.53 12.36 18.92
N ILE A 227 3.15 12.29 20.11
CA ILE A 227 2.58 11.58 21.27
C ILE A 227 1.27 12.22 21.72
N THR A 228 1.17 13.55 21.70
CA THR A 228 -0.05 14.26 22.07
C THR A 228 -1.19 13.92 21.11
N LEU A 229 -0.93 13.95 19.80
CA LEU A 229 -1.94 13.61 18.78
C LEU A 229 -2.36 12.15 18.85
N ASP A 230 -1.42 11.23 19.02
CA ASP A 230 -1.73 9.81 19.18
C ASP A 230 -2.54 9.57 20.46
N THR A 231 -2.12 10.12 21.59
CA THR A 231 -2.83 9.98 22.87
C THR A 231 -4.24 10.57 22.77
N ALA A 232 -4.40 11.74 22.14
CA ALA A 232 -5.72 12.34 21.89
C ALA A 232 -6.62 11.46 21.02
N PHE A 233 -6.08 10.82 19.99
CA PHE A 233 -6.85 9.98 19.08
C PHE A 233 -7.32 8.66 19.73
N TYR A 234 -6.47 8.06 20.57
CA TYR A 234 -6.77 6.77 21.21
C TYR A 234 -7.53 6.93 22.54
N SER A 235 -7.60 8.13 23.10
CA SER A 235 -8.35 8.38 24.34
C SER A 235 -9.84 8.58 24.03
N PRO A 236 -10.75 7.94 24.79
CA PRO A 236 -12.20 8.12 24.61
C PRO A 236 -12.70 9.47 25.15
N HIS A 237 -11.85 10.21 25.87
CA HIS A 237 -12.15 11.51 26.48
C HIS A 237 -11.15 12.57 26.01
N SER A 238 -11.47 13.84 26.27
CA SER A 238 -10.53 14.95 26.08
C SER A 238 -9.27 14.72 26.93
N ILE A 239 -8.11 14.85 26.33
CA ILE A 239 -6.83 14.62 27.02
C ILE A 239 -6.49 15.75 28.00
N SER A 240 -5.86 15.37 29.10
CA SER A 240 -5.28 16.28 30.10
C SER A 240 -3.74 16.15 30.14
N TRP A 241 -3.08 17.11 30.77
CA TRP A 241 -1.63 17.03 31.01
C TRP A 241 -1.22 15.79 31.82
N SER A 242 -2.09 15.33 32.74
CA SER A 242 -1.84 14.10 33.51
C SER A 242 -1.87 12.85 32.64
N ASP A 243 -2.72 12.81 31.60
CA ASP A 243 -2.79 11.66 30.69
C ASP A 243 -1.50 11.53 29.87
N LEU A 244 -0.96 12.65 29.39
CA LEU A 244 0.31 12.68 28.67
C LEU A 244 1.51 12.22 29.53
N LEU A 245 1.43 12.43 30.85
CA LEU A 245 2.49 12.02 31.77
C LEU A 245 2.33 10.57 32.27
N ARG A 246 1.09 10.12 32.54
CA ARG A 246 0.82 8.82 33.16
C ARG A 246 0.57 7.72 32.14
N ASN A 247 -0.16 8.02 31.07
CA ASN A 247 -0.61 7.05 30.08
C ASN A 247 -0.35 7.53 28.63
N PRO A 248 0.88 7.92 28.25
CA PRO A 248 1.17 8.33 26.87
C PRO A 248 1.09 7.14 25.91
N VAL A 249 0.46 7.36 24.75
CA VAL A 249 0.45 6.35 23.68
C VAL A 249 1.71 6.49 22.83
N LEU A 250 2.66 5.57 23.03
CA LEU A 250 3.97 5.56 22.35
C LEU A 250 3.97 4.57 21.19
N THR A 251 3.31 4.92 20.08
CA THR A 251 3.07 4.01 18.96
C THR A 251 4.34 3.39 18.35
N PRO A 252 5.49 4.08 18.17
CA PRO A 252 6.69 3.43 17.62
C PRO A 252 7.28 2.40 18.59
N LEU A 253 7.19 2.65 19.90
CA LEU A 253 7.68 1.73 20.93
C LEU A 253 6.78 0.50 21.04
N ASN A 254 5.46 0.68 20.97
CA ASN A 254 4.49 -0.41 20.94
C ASN A 254 4.72 -1.30 19.71
N ASN A 255 4.94 -0.67 18.55
CA ASN A 255 5.24 -1.36 17.30
C ASN A 255 6.56 -2.16 17.37
N LEU A 256 7.61 -1.58 17.97
CA LEU A 256 8.87 -2.28 18.20
C LEU A 256 8.69 -3.49 19.14
N ARG A 257 7.99 -3.32 20.27
CA ARG A 257 7.69 -4.42 21.21
C ARG A 257 6.90 -5.54 20.54
N TYR A 258 5.94 -5.18 19.69
CA TYR A 258 5.16 -6.15 18.92
C TYR A 258 6.05 -6.98 17.99
N ASN A 259 6.96 -6.33 17.24
CA ASN A 259 7.80 -6.97 16.23
C ASN A 259 9.02 -7.70 16.77
N ILE A 260 9.40 -7.50 18.04
CA ILE A 260 10.44 -8.30 18.70
C ILE A 260 9.94 -9.72 19.03
N SER A 261 8.63 -9.92 19.19
CA SER A 261 8.04 -11.21 19.55
C SER A 261 7.90 -12.15 18.34
N PRO A 262 8.61 -13.30 18.29
CA PRO A 262 8.48 -14.26 17.20
C PRO A 262 7.06 -14.82 17.07
N ALA A 263 6.34 -14.95 18.18
CA ALA A 263 4.96 -15.42 18.19
C ALA A 263 3.99 -14.45 17.48
N ASN A 264 4.26 -13.14 17.55
CA ASN A 264 3.50 -12.15 16.80
C ASN A 264 3.87 -12.19 15.32
N LEU A 265 5.17 -12.29 15.00
CA LEU A 265 5.64 -12.36 13.61
C LEU A 265 5.13 -13.60 12.88
N ALA A 266 4.99 -14.73 13.58
CA ALA A 266 4.47 -15.98 13.01
C ALA A 266 3.05 -15.82 12.46
N LYS A 267 2.25 -14.88 12.96
CA LYS A 267 0.91 -14.57 12.43
C LYS A 267 0.95 -13.92 11.04
N HIS A 268 2.08 -13.32 10.67
CA HIS A 268 2.28 -12.63 9.39
C HIS A 268 3.20 -13.40 8.43
N GLY A 269 3.72 -14.55 8.86
CA GLY A 269 4.67 -15.36 8.09
C GLY A 269 6.13 -15.11 8.49
N LEU A 270 6.86 -16.22 8.65
CA LEU A 270 8.29 -16.24 8.96
C LEU A 270 9.11 -16.49 7.70
N HIS A 271 10.24 -15.80 7.61
CA HIS A 271 11.15 -15.84 6.48
C HIS A 271 12.60 -16.00 6.96
N PRO A 272 13.45 -16.65 6.16
CA PRO A 272 14.87 -16.74 6.46
C PRO A 272 15.55 -15.37 6.31
N TRP A 273 16.64 -15.16 7.04
CA TRP A 273 17.38 -13.88 7.07
C TRP A 273 17.88 -13.42 5.69
N TYR A 274 18.04 -14.33 4.71
CA TYR A 274 18.48 -14.02 3.36
C TYR A 274 17.34 -13.66 2.39
N GLN A 275 16.07 -13.73 2.81
CA GLN A 275 14.89 -13.47 1.96
C GLN A 275 14.96 -12.09 1.30
N HIS A 276 15.32 -11.05 2.06
CA HIS A 276 15.49 -9.71 1.52
C HIS A 276 16.51 -9.64 0.38
N LEU A 277 17.66 -10.32 0.54
CA LEU A 277 18.76 -10.27 -0.41
C LEU A 277 18.49 -11.12 -1.66
N LEU A 278 18.00 -12.36 -1.47
CA LEU A 278 17.90 -13.37 -2.53
C LEU A 278 16.55 -13.41 -3.25
N VAL A 279 15.48 -12.88 -2.64
CA VAL A 279 14.13 -12.91 -3.22
C VAL A 279 13.59 -11.50 -3.42
N ASN A 280 13.51 -10.71 -2.35
CA ASN A 280 12.83 -9.41 -2.41
C ASN A 280 13.58 -8.40 -3.29
N LEU A 281 14.92 -8.33 -3.24
CA LEU A 281 15.69 -7.44 -4.12
C LEU A 281 15.58 -7.82 -5.61
N PRO A 282 15.80 -9.09 -6.02
CA PRO A 282 15.50 -9.53 -7.38
C PRO A 282 14.07 -9.22 -7.83
N GLN A 283 13.08 -9.38 -6.96
CA GLN A 283 11.69 -9.06 -7.27
C GLN A 283 11.48 -7.56 -7.52
N LEU A 284 12.13 -6.67 -6.76
CA LEU A 284 11.96 -5.22 -6.89
C LEU A 284 12.80 -4.58 -8.00
N LEU A 285 13.99 -5.12 -8.25
CA LEU A 285 15.01 -4.51 -9.11
C LEU A 285 15.29 -5.32 -10.39
N GLY A 286 14.83 -6.57 -10.48
CA GLY A 286 15.05 -7.44 -11.63
C GLY A 286 16.53 -7.48 -12.07
N PRO A 287 16.85 -7.20 -13.34
CA PRO A 287 18.23 -7.24 -13.83
C PRO A 287 19.14 -6.14 -13.25
N ALA A 288 18.59 -5.12 -12.56
CA ALA A 288 19.41 -4.14 -11.85
C ALA A 288 20.04 -4.71 -10.58
N THR A 289 19.51 -5.80 -10.00
CA THR A 289 20.12 -6.50 -8.87
C THR A 289 21.53 -6.99 -9.20
N VAL A 290 21.75 -7.46 -10.44
CA VAL A 290 23.10 -7.88 -10.89
C VAL A 290 24.06 -6.69 -10.92
N LEU A 291 23.58 -5.48 -11.25
CA LEU A 291 24.41 -4.28 -11.27
C LEU A 291 24.80 -3.81 -9.87
N LEU A 292 24.01 -4.11 -8.84
CA LEU A 292 24.35 -3.83 -7.44
C LEU A 292 25.67 -4.50 -7.04
N PHE A 293 25.87 -5.76 -7.46
CA PHE A 293 27.07 -6.54 -7.11
C PHE A 293 28.21 -6.33 -8.10
N THR A 294 27.91 -6.16 -9.39
CA THR A 294 28.96 -6.10 -10.43
C THR A 294 29.46 -4.68 -10.69
N ARG A 295 28.61 -3.66 -10.52
CA ARG A 295 28.89 -2.27 -10.89
C ARG A 295 28.35 -1.22 -9.90
N PRO A 296 28.54 -1.39 -8.58
CA PRO A 296 28.10 -0.39 -7.61
C PRO A 296 28.89 0.91 -7.74
N LYS A 297 28.23 2.02 -7.46
CA LYS A 297 28.85 3.32 -7.22
C LYS A 297 28.68 3.68 -5.75
N ARG A 298 29.81 3.75 -5.03
CA ARG A 298 29.85 4.23 -3.65
C ARG A 298 29.21 5.62 -3.57
N SER A 299 28.18 5.74 -2.74
CA SER A 299 27.39 6.95 -2.52
C SER A 299 26.69 6.82 -1.16
N SER A 300 26.30 7.93 -0.54
CA SER A 300 25.47 7.90 0.67
C SER A 300 24.15 7.15 0.46
N ARG A 301 23.56 7.27 -0.73
CA ARG A 301 22.36 6.53 -1.15
C ARG A 301 22.57 5.02 -1.10
N LEU A 302 23.68 4.52 -1.64
CA LEU A 302 24.02 3.10 -1.60
C LEU A 302 24.23 2.62 -0.15
N TYR A 303 24.94 3.39 0.65
CA TYR A 303 25.16 3.04 2.06
C TYR A 303 23.85 3.04 2.87
N SER A 304 22.94 3.97 2.58
CA SER A 304 21.58 3.99 3.15
C SER A 304 20.79 2.74 2.78
N ALA A 305 20.83 2.32 1.51
CA ALA A 305 20.18 1.10 1.06
C ALA A 305 20.77 -0.16 1.73
N ILE A 306 22.10 -0.27 1.78
CA ILE A 306 22.79 -1.38 2.45
C ILE A 306 22.41 -1.44 3.93
N SER A 307 22.38 -0.29 4.59
CA SER A 307 21.98 -0.16 6.00
C SER A 307 20.56 -0.68 6.24
N GLY A 308 19.60 -0.23 5.42
CA GLY A 308 18.22 -0.71 5.47
C GLY A 308 18.10 -2.21 5.24
N ILE A 309 18.74 -2.73 4.19
CA ILE A 309 18.73 -4.17 3.87
C ILE A 309 19.28 -4.98 5.05
N ALA A 310 20.45 -4.62 5.58
CA ALA A 310 21.11 -5.37 6.62
C ALA A 310 20.29 -5.43 7.91
N VAL A 311 19.79 -4.28 8.38
CA VAL A 311 19.02 -4.20 9.63
C VAL A 311 17.65 -4.87 9.48
N LEU A 312 16.95 -4.68 8.36
CA LEU A 312 15.63 -5.30 8.16
C LEU A 312 15.73 -6.82 7.95
N SER A 313 16.86 -7.32 7.44
CA SER A 313 17.14 -8.76 7.32
C SER A 313 17.31 -9.48 8.66
N LEU A 314 17.45 -8.74 9.77
CA LEU A 314 17.48 -9.32 11.12
C LEU A 314 16.08 -9.70 11.63
N SER A 315 15.02 -9.09 11.07
CA SER A 315 13.63 -9.46 11.39
C SER A 315 13.26 -10.77 10.70
N GLN A 316 12.48 -11.62 11.38
CA GLN A 316 11.98 -12.86 10.80
C GLN A 316 10.79 -12.63 9.84
N HIS A 317 10.15 -11.46 9.89
CA HIS A 317 9.09 -11.10 8.94
C HIS A 317 9.65 -10.14 7.88
N GLN A 318 9.72 -10.61 6.62
CA GLN A 318 10.45 -9.97 5.52
C GLN A 318 9.63 -9.88 4.24
N GLU A 319 8.82 -8.83 4.13
CA GLU A 319 8.05 -8.55 2.92
C GLU A 319 8.81 -7.65 1.95
N ALA A 320 8.61 -7.84 0.64
CA ALA A 320 9.29 -7.04 -0.37
C ALA A 320 9.07 -5.53 -0.20
N ARG A 321 7.86 -5.11 0.19
CA ARG A 321 7.55 -3.68 0.39
C ARG A 321 8.36 -3.00 1.50
N PHE A 322 8.95 -3.74 2.44
CA PHE A 322 9.83 -3.11 3.44
C PHE A 322 11.12 -2.56 2.81
N LEU A 323 11.48 -3.04 1.61
CA LEU A 323 12.64 -2.56 0.87
C LEU A 323 12.31 -1.49 -0.18
N LEU A 324 11.09 -0.96 -0.26
CA LEU A 324 10.76 0.10 -1.23
C LEU A 324 11.74 1.29 -1.20
N PRO A 325 12.20 1.79 -0.03
CA PRO A 325 13.17 2.89 -0.01
C PRO A 325 14.50 2.54 -0.68
N THR A 326 14.88 1.25 -0.76
CA THR A 326 16.12 0.83 -1.42
C THR A 326 16.08 1.01 -2.93
N VAL A 327 14.90 1.01 -3.56
CA VAL A 327 14.75 1.02 -5.02
C VAL A 327 15.34 2.26 -5.65
N PRO A 328 14.88 3.50 -5.34
CA PRO A 328 15.50 4.70 -5.91
C PRO A 328 16.95 4.88 -5.45
N LEU A 329 17.31 4.43 -4.25
CA LEU A 329 18.67 4.55 -3.72
C LEU A 329 19.68 3.68 -4.48
N ILE A 330 19.32 2.43 -4.80
CA ILE A 330 20.15 1.48 -5.53
C ILE A 330 20.18 1.83 -7.02
N LEU A 331 19.02 2.06 -7.66
CA LEU A 331 18.96 2.39 -9.08
C LEU A 331 19.75 3.65 -9.43
N SER A 332 19.80 4.60 -8.50
CA SER A 332 20.58 5.83 -8.66
C SER A 332 22.07 5.68 -8.27
N SER A 333 22.47 4.51 -7.76
CA SER A 333 23.82 4.18 -7.32
C SER A 333 24.48 3.03 -8.08
N VAL A 334 23.91 2.59 -9.22
CA VAL A 334 24.53 1.59 -10.11
C VAL A 334 25.04 2.21 -11.41
N ARG A 335 26.00 1.54 -12.06
CA ARG A 335 26.49 1.93 -13.39
C ARG A 335 26.05 0.90 -14.43
N LEU A 336 25.55 1.40 -15.55
CA LEU A 336 25.16 0.56 -16.67
C LEU A 336 26.36 -0.18 -17.32
N PRO A 337 26.12 -1.26 -18.08
CA PRO A 337 27.15 -1.95 -18.84
C PRO A 337 27.95 -1.02 -19.78
N ARG A 338 29.22 -1.34 -20.04
CA ARG A 338 30.10 -0.50 -20.91
C ARG A 338 30.06 -0.98 -22.37
N SER A 339 30.03 -2.30 -22.56
CA SER A 339 29.90 -2.91 -23.88
C SER A 339 28.52 -2.62 -24.44
N GLU A 340 28.46 -2.21 -25.71
CA GLU A 340 27.21 -1.89 -26.39
C GLU A 340 26.27 -3.10 -26.46
N LYS A 341 26.79 -4.30 -26.75
CA LYS A 341 26.01 -5.55 -26.77
C LYS A 341 25.39 -5.84 -25.40
N ALA A 342 26.19 -5.75 -24.34
CA ALA A 342 25.73 -5.96 -22.97
C ALA A 342 24.73 -4.89 -22.51
N MET A 343 24.94 -3.63 -22.92
CA MET A 343 24.01 -2.53 -22.65
C MET A 343 22.66 -2.79 -23.31
N ARG A 344 22.63 -3.14 -24.60
CA ARG A 344 21.38 -3.42 -25.34
C ARG A 344 20.63 -4.60 -24.72
N ALA A 345 21.33 -5.70 -24.41
CA ALA A 345 20.74 -6.85 -23.74
C ALA A 345 20.18 -6.49 -22.36
N TRP A 346 20.93 -5.74 -21.55
CA TRP A 346 20.48 -5.30 -20.24
C TRP A 346 19.26 -4.38 -20.32
N VAL A 347 19.27 -3.39 -21.21
CA VAL A 347 18.12 -2.47 -21.41
C VAL A 347 16.89 -3.24 -21.89
N ALA A 348 17.04 -4.19 -22.82
CA ALA A 348 15.93 -5.03 -23.27
C ALA A 348 15.36 -5.83 -22.09
N SER A 349 16.21 -6.47 -21.28
CA SER A 349 15.77 -7.20 -20.09
C SER A 349 15.10 -6.31 -19.06
N TRP A 350 15.59 -5.08 -18.85
CA TRP A 350 15.03 -4.09 -17.94
C TRP A 350 13.64 -3.64 -18.39
N ILE A 351 13.46 -3.37 -19.68
CA ILE A 351 12.15 -2.98 -20.24
C ILE A 351 11.16 -4.14 -20.12
N VAL A 352 11.54 -5.35 -20.54
CA VAL A 352 10.67 -6.53 -20.46
C VAL A 352 10.25 -6.79 -19.02
N PHE A 353 11.20 -6.78 -18.08
CA PHE A 353 10.93 -6.96 -16.66
C PHE A 353 9.93 -5.93 -16.12
N ASN A 354 10.19 -4.63 -16.34
CA ASN A 354 9.33 -3.59 -15.78
C ASN A 354 7.95 -3.51 -16.45
N VAL A 355 7.85 -3.81 -17.75
CA VAL A 355 6.55 -3.90 -18.43
C VAL A 355 5.74 -5.07 -17.88
N ILE A 356 6.34 -6.26 -17.76
CA ILE A 356 5.64 -7.45 -17.23
C ILE A 356 5.20 -7.21 -15.78
N PHE A 357 6.11 -6.81 -14.89
CA PHE A 357 5.78 -6.59 -13.48
C PHE A 357 4.90 -5.35 -13.27
N GLY A 358 5.08 -4.31 -14.07
CA GLY A 358 4.22 -3.13 -14.06
C GLY A 358 2.80 -3.48 -14.43
N THR A 359 2.58 -4.19 -15.53
CA THR A 359 1.24 -4.65 -15.93
C THR A 359 0.66 -5.65 -14.93
N LEU A 360 1.46 -6.62 -14.45
CA LEU A 360 1.01 -7.60 -13.47
C LEU A 360 0.56 -6.93 -12.18
N MET A 361 1.44 -6.17 -11.53
CA MET A 361 1.15 -5.55 -10.23
C MET A 361 0.21 -4.36 -10.37
N GLY A 362 0.44 -3.50 -11.35
CA GLY A 362 -0.27 -2.23 -11.51
C GLY A 362 -1.58 -2.28 -12.27
N VAL A 363 -2.00 -3.44 -12.81
CA VAL A 363 -3.31 -3.60 -13.47
C VAL A 363 -4.03 -4.85 -12.96
N TYR A 364 -3.35 -5.99 -12.97
CA TYR A 364 -4.03 -7.26 -12.73
C TYR A 364 -4.08 -7.70 -11.27
N HIS A 365 -2.99 -7.53 -10.51
CA HIS A 365 -2.89 -8.01 -9.13
C HIS A 365 -4.02 -7.40 -8.29
N GLN A 366 -4.99 -8.25 -7.96
CA GLN A 366 -6.20 -7.91 -7.22
C GLN A 366 -6.98 -6.69 -7.77
N GLY A 367 -6.84 -6.35 -9.06
CA GLY A 367 -7.37 -5.11 -9.66
C GLY A 367 -8.89 -4.99 -9.68
N GLY A 368 -9.61 -6.11 -9.50
CA GLY A 368 -11.06 -6.15 -9.37
C GLY A 368 -11.63 -5.66 -8.03
N ILE A 369 -10.83 -5.52 -6.96
CA ILE A 369 -11.35 -5.22 -5.62
C ILE A 369 -12.01 -3.83 -5.54
N VAL A 370 -11.31 -2.79 -6.00
CA VAL A 370 -11.83 -1.41 -5.96
C VAL A 370 -13.09 -1.26 -6.84
N PRO A 371 -13.11 -1.73 -8.10
CA PRO A 371 -14.31 -1.72 -8.93
C PRO A 371 -15.48 -2.53 -8.34
N ALA A 372 -15.21 -3.68 -7.71
CA ALA A 372 -16.23 -4.49 -7.05
C ALA A 372 -16.84 -3.74 -5.86
N GLN A 373 -16.03 -3.09 -5.02
CA GLN A 373 -16.54 -2.25 -3.93
C GLN A 373 -17.43 -1.10 -4.44
N VAL A 374 -17.04 -0.44 -5.53
CA VAL A 374 -17.86 0.61 -6.18
C VAL A 374 -19.15 0.05 -6.79
N PHE A 375 -19.15 -1.19 -7.26
CA PHE A 375 -20.38 -1.85 -7.72
C PHE A 375 -21.29 -2.21 -6.55
N MET A 376 -20.74 -2.76 -5.47
CA MET A 376 -21.48 -3.13 -4.26
C MET A 376 -22.12 -1.93 -3.58
N SER A 377 -21.46 -0.76 -3.59
CA SER A 377 -22.04 0.48 -3.08
C SER A 377 -23.32 0.90 -3.82
N LYS A 378 -23.58 0.35 -5.00
CA LYS A 378 -24.78 0.64 -5.81
C LYS A 378 -25.88 -0.43 -5.68
N GLN A 379 -25.65 -1.56 -5.01
CA GLN A 379 -26.65 -2.61 -4.84
C GLN A 379 -27.57 -2.30 -3.65
N PRO A 380 -28.87 -1.99 -3.86
CA PRO A 380 -29.78 -1.54 -2.80
C PRO A 380 -30.17 -2.67 -1.81
N ASP A 381 -30.14 -3.92 -2.26
CA ASP A 381 -30.51 -5.11 -1.51
C ASP A 381 -29.33 -5.74 -0.74
N ALA A 382 -28.10 -5.28 -0.97
CA ALA A 382 -26.91 -5.91 -0.42
C ALA A 382 -26.79 -5.71 1.10
N THR A 383 -26.90 -6.82 1.84
CA THR A 383 -26.75 -6.86 3.31
C THR A 383 -25.55 -7.70 3.75
N GLU A 384 -25.14 -8.70 2.98
CA GLU A 384 -23.96 -9.53 3.26
C GLU A 384 -23.09 -9.64 1.99
N ALA A 385 -21.79 -9.41 2.13
CA ALA A 385 -20.79 -9.62 1.09
C ALA A 385 -19.65 -10.49 1.62
N VAL A 386 -19.51 -11.69 1.07
CA VAL A 386 -18.48 -12.67 1.41
C VAL A 386 -17.37 -12.62 0.36
N TRP A 387 -16.16 -12.27 0.78
CA TRP A 387 -14.98 -12.15 -0.09
C TRP A 387 -14.08 -13.36 0.08
N TRP A 388 -14.00 -14.20 -0.95
CA TRP A 388 -13.26 -15.46 -0.94
C TRP A 388 -12.10 -15.44 -1.92
N LYS A 389 -10.93 -15.91 -1.46
CA LYS A 389 -9.66 -15.89 -2.22
C LYS A 389 -9.28 -14.53 -2.82
N THR A 390 -9.59 -13.45 -2.11
CA THR A 390 -9.19 -12.09 -2.47
C THR A 390 -8.61 -11.40 -1.25
N TYR A 391 -7.84 -10.33 -1.46
CA TYR A 391 -7.47 -9.46 -0.35
C TYR A 391 -8.68 -8.81 0.30
N MET A 392 -8.53 -8.49 1.59
CA MET A 392 -9.55 -7.77 2.35
C MET A 392 -9.88 -6.44 1.65
N PRO A 393 -11.15 -6.17 1.34
CA PRO A 393 -11.52 -5.00 0.56
C PRO A 393 -11.70 -3.76 1.46
N PRO A 394 -11.47 -2.53 0.93
CA PRO A 394 -11.64 -1.30 1.70
C PRO A 394 -13.13 -0.94 1.84
N ILE A 395 -13.70 -1.08 3.05
CA ILE A 395 -15.14 -0.91 3.26
C ILE A 395 -15.60 0.56 3.20
N TRP A 396 -14.68 1.50 3.42
CA TRP A 396 -14.97 2.93 3.30
C TRP A 396 -15.39 3.35 1.88
N LEU A 397 -15.13 2.51 0.86
CA LEU A 397 -15.60 2.73 -0.52
C LEU A 397 -17.10 2.42 -0.73
N LEU A 398 -17.80 1.89 0.29
CA LEU A 398 -19.21 1.52 0.23
C LEU A 398 -20.19 2.70 0.30
N ASN A 399 -19.70 3.95 0.37
CA ASN A 399 -20.54 5.16 0.33
C ASN A 399 -21.68 5.13 1.36
N GLY A 400 -21.34 4.87 2.63
CA GLY A 400 -22.30 4.75 3.74
C GLY A 400 -23.04 3.41 3.82
N LYS A 401 -23.00 2.57 2.78
CA LYS A 401 -23.69 1.26 2.81
C LYS A 401 -23.07 0.24 3.75
N ASN A 402 -21.87 0.45 4.26
CA ASN A 402 -21.28 -0.46 5.24
C ASN A 402 -21.98 -0.49 6.60
N GLU A 403 -22.91 0.44 6.89
CA GLU A 403 -23.80 0.31 8.06
C GLU A 403 -24.80 -0.84 7.90
N VAL A 404 -25.23 -1.10 6.66
CA VAL A 404 -26.21 -2.16 6.33
C VAL A 404 -25.57 -3.39 5.69
N LEU A 405 -24.45 -3.20 4.97
CA LEU A 405 -23.70 -4.24 4.28
C LEU A 405 -22.55 -4.75 5.16
N ARG A 406 -22.72 -5.94 5.71
CA ARG A 406 -21.66 -6.64 6.41
C ARG A 406 -20.70 -7.28 5.42
N THR A 407 -19.44 -6.85 5.45
CA THR A 407 -18.36 -7.42 4.63
C THR A 407 -17.56 -8.45 5.43
N ARG A 408 -17.57 -9.70 4.97
CA ARG A 408 -16.83 -10.84 5.53
C ARG A 408 -15.63 -11.16 4.66
N ASP A 409 -14.44 -11.14 5.25
CA ASP A 409 -13.21 -11.57 4.60
C ASP A 409 -12.93 -13.02 4.98
N VAL A 410 -12.94 -13.91 3.99
CA VAL A 410 -12.76 -15.35 4.16
C VAL A 410 -11.68 -15.88 3.21
N MET A 411 -10.67 -15.05 2.91
CA MET A 411 -9.59 -15.33 1.96
C MET A 411 -9.01 -16.75 2.06
N GLY A 412 -8.72 -17.24 3.28
CA GLY A 412 -8.12 -18.55 3.54
C GLY A 412 -9.11 -19.70 3.83
N MET A 413 -10.42 -19.45 3.72
CA MET A 413 -11.45 -20.45 4.04
C MET A 413 -11.50 -21.56 2.99
N LYS A 414 -11.67 -22.81 3.44
CA LYS A 414 -11.90 -23.96 2.55
C LYS A 414 -13.28 -23.87 1.88
N GLY A 415 -13.40 -24.43 0.69
CA GLY A 415 -14.64 -24.35 -0.09
C GLY A 415 -15.84 -24.98 0.61
N GLU A 416 -15.66 -26.12 1.28
CA GLU A 416 -16.75 -26.82 1.96
C GLU A 416 -17.36 -25.94 3.07
N THR A 417 -16.50 -25.35 3.90
CA THR A 417 -16.89 -24.41 4.96
C THR A 417 -17.53 -23.14 4.37
N LEU A 418 -17.03 -22.66 3.24
CA LEU A 418 -17.64 -21.53 2.53
C LEU A 418 -19.09 -21.84 2.12
N LEU A 419 -19.37 -23.03 1.58
CA LEU A 419 -20.74 -23.41 1.21
C LEU A 419 -21.66 -23.49 2.43
N GLU A 420 -21.17 -24.01 3.55
CA GLU A 420 -21.94 -24.04 4.81
C GLU A 420 -22.29 -22.63 5.28
N GLU A 421 -21.34 -21.70 5.26
CA GLU A 421 -21.61 -20.30 5.60
C GLU A 421 -22.59 -19.65 4.61
N LEU A 422 -22.39 -19.86 3.31
CA LEU A 422 -23.30 -19.34 2.30
C LEU A 422 -24.70 -19.94 2.44
N GLN A 423 -24.84 -21.21 2.82
CA GLN A 423 -26.14 -21.84 3.07
C GLN A 423 -26.87 -21.17 4.24
N GLN A 424 -26.15 -20.71 5.25
CA GLN A 424 -26.73 -19.96 6.38
C GLN A 424 -27.14 -18.55 5.96
N LEU A 425 -26.32 -17.87 5.16
CA LEU A 425 -26.52 -16.47 4.78
C LEU A 425 -27.43 -16.27 3.56
N ALA A 426 -27.59 -17.27 2.69
CA ALA A 426 -28.33 -17.15 1.44
C ALA A 426 -29.80 -16.77 1.67
N THR A 427 -30.28 -15.80 0.89
CA THR A 427 -31.67 -15.35 0.97
C THR A 427 -32.60 -16.30 0.22
N CYS A 428 -33.85 -16.34 0.66
CA CYS A 428 -34.90 -17.11 0.01
C CYS A 428 -35.31 -16.39 -1.27
N ASP A 429 -35.30 -17.10 -2.40
CA ASP A 429 -35.79 -16.55 -3.67
C ASP A 429 -36.59 -17.62 -4.39
N THR A 430 -37.59 -17.23 -5.17
CA THR A 430 -38.23 -18.14 -6.13
C THR A 430 -37.41 -18.17 -7.42
N PRO A 431 -37.43 -19.22 -8.24
CA PRO A 431 -36.65 -19.24 -9.47
C PRO A 431 -37.17 -18.18 -10.47
N ALA A 432 -36.71 -16.93 -10.36
CA ALA A 432 -36.90 -15.91 -11.38
C ALA A 432 -35.84 -16.04 -12.47
N ASP A 433 -36.16 -15.63 -13.70
CA ASP A 433 -35.25 -15.62 -14.84
C ASP A 433 -33.92 -14.93 -14.46
N ARG A 434 -32.79 -15.48 -14.91
CA ARG A 434 -31.44 -14.90 -14.77
C ARG A 434 -31.34 -13.47 -15.32
N ARG A 435 -32.30 -13.04 -16.15
CA ARG A 435 -32.41 -11.65 -16.66
C ARG A 435 -33.26 -10.72 -15.79
N SER A 436 -34.05 -11.23 -14.86
CA SER A 436 -34.97 -10.41 -14.04
C SER A 436 -34.20 -9.63 -12.97
N MET A 437 -34.20 -8.29 -13.01
CA MET A 437 -33.58 -7.46 -11.97
C MET A 437 -34.48 -7.25 -10.74
N GLU A 438 -35.56 -8.02 -10.59
CA GLU A 438 -36.53 -7.87 -9.49
C GLU A 438 -35.92 -8.13 -8.12
N TYR A 439 -34.86 -8.91 -8.05
CA TYR A 439 -34.10 -9.17 -6.84
C TYR A 439 -33.59 -7.90 -6.15
N LEU A 440 -33.35 -6.81 -6.92
CA LEU A 440 -32.95 -5.51 -6.40
C LEU A 440 -34.06 -4.82 -5.58
N LYS A 441 -35.32 -5.28 -5.72
CA LYS A 441 -36.45 -4.79 -4.92
C LYS A 441 -36.50 -5.47 -3.55
N GLU A 442 -35.75 -6.55 -3.35
CA GLU A 442 -35.67 -7.20 -2.06
C GLU A 442 -34.90 -6.35 -1.06
N LYS A 443 -35.20 -6.55 0.22
CA LYS A 443 -34.56 -5.79 1.31
C LYS A 443 -33.20 -6.36 1.70
N ASN A 444 -33.02 -7.67 1.53
CA ASN A 444 -31.83 -8.40 1.98
C ASN A 444 -31.27 -9.21 0.82
N GLY A 445 -29.95 -9.33 0.78
CA GLY A 445 -29.24 -9.93 -0.33
C GLY A 445 -27.83 -10.33 0.08
N THR A 446 -27.48 -11.57 -0.24
CA THR A 446 -26.17 -12.15 0.06
C THR A 446 -25.37 -12.31 -1.21
N TYR A 447 -24.14 -11.82 -1.18
CA TYR A 447 -23.24 -11.77 -2.33
C TYR A 447 -21.94 -12.50 -2.03
N LEU A 448 -21.53 -13.38 -2.95
CA LEU A 448 -20.20 -13.98 -2.96
C LEU A 448 -19.34 -13.23 -3.98
N VAL A 449 -18.17 -12.77 -3.55
CA VAL A 449 -17.14 -12.19 -4.40
C VAL A 449 -15.97 -13.16 -4.44
N ALA A 450 -15.62 -13.67 -5.62
CA ALA A 450 -14.52 -14.63 -5.77
C ALA A 450 -13.85 -14.51 -7.16
N PRO A 451 -12.56 -14.89 -7.26
CA PRO A 451 -11.86 -14.87 -8.55
C PRO A 451 -12.38 -15.99 -9.45
N LEU A 452 -12.44 -15.72 -10.76
CA LEU A 452 -12.87 -16.69 -11.78
C LEU A 452 -11.89 -17.87 -11.93
N SER A 453 -10.67 -17.74 -11.39
CA SER A 453 -9.64 -18.79 -11.29
C SER A 453 -9.92 -19.82 -10.18
N ALA A 454 -10.88 -19.55 -9.27
CA ALA A 454 -11.29 -20.48 -8.22
C ALA A 454 -12.24 -21.55 -8.77
N THR A 455 -11.67 -22.53 -9.49
CA THR A 455 -12.39 -23.61 -10.18
C THR A 455 -13.22 -24.50 -9.26
N TRP A 456 -12.92 -24.53 -7.96
CA TRP A 456 -13.68 -25.29 -6.97
C TRP A 456 -15.17 -24.89 -6.94
N LEU A 457 -15.52 -23.65 -7.29
CA LEU A 457 -16.91 -23.18 -7.32
C LEU A 457 -17.68 -23.69 -8.56
N ASP A 458 -16.98 -24.10 -9.61
CA ASP A 458 -17.56 -24.42 -10.93
C ASP A 458 -18.67 -25.47 -10.89
N PRO A 459 -18.61 -26.56 -10.09
CA PRO A 459 -19.69 -27.54 -10.03
C PRO A 459 -21.02 -26.96 -9.53
N TYR A 460 -20.96 -25.87 -8.75
CA TYR A 460 -22.13 -25.27 -8.10
C TYR A 460 -22.76 -24.13 -8.91
N LEU A 461 -21.99 -23.45 -9.76
CA LEU A 461 -22.47 -22.31 -10.57
C LEU A 461 -23.61 -22.64 -11.57
N PRO A 462 -23.67 -23.83 -12.19
CA PRO A 462 -24.75 -24.20 -13.10
C PRO A 462 -26.09 -24.46 -12.40
N ASN A 463 -26.11 -24.64 -11.07
CA ASN A 463 -27.32 -25.06 -10.36
C ASN A 463 -28.46 -24.04 -10.54
N LYS A 464 -29.55 -24.52 -11.12
CA LYS A 464 -30.82 -23.79 -11.30
C LYS A 464 -31.98 -24.50 -10.60
N GLY A 465 -31.72 -25.64 -9.97
CA GLY A 465 -32.72 -26.47 -9.33
C GLY A 465 -33.28 -25.84 -8.07
N LEU A 466 -34.21 -26.55 -7.43
CA LEU A 466 -34.77 -26.15 -6.14
C LEU A 466 -33.88 -26.58 -4.97
N GLU A 467 -32.96 -27.51 -5.18
CA GLU A 467 -32.07 -28.05 -4.15
C GLU A 467 -30.75 -27.29 -4.11
N GLY A 468 -30.26 -26.98 -2.90
CA GLY A 468 -28.98 -26.32 -2.67
C GLY A 468 -28.96 -24.81 -2.97
N LEU A 469 -27.74 -24.28 -3.05
CA LEU A 469 -27.47 -22.88 -3.38
C LEU A 469 -27.56 -22.62 -4.88
N ARG A 470 -28.05 -21.44 -5.23
CA ARG A 470 -28.06 -20.89 -6.58
C ARG A 470 -27.19 -19.65 -6.64
N PHE A 471 -26.34 -19.61 -7.66
CA PHE A 471 -25.41 -18.51 -7.91
C PHE A 471 -25.82 -17.77 -9.17
N ARG A 472 -26.17 -16.49 -9.00
CA ARG A 472 -26.48 -15.60 -10.12
C ARG A 472 -25.37 -14.58 -10.26
N GLU A 473 -24.61 -14.67 -11.35
CA GLU A 473 -23.59 -13.67 -11.66
C GLU A 473 -24.27 -12.32 -11.95
N VAL A 474 -23.91 -11.30 -11.17
CA VAL A 474 -24.45 -9.93 -11.30
C VAL A 474 -23.40 -8.95 -11.81
N TRP A 475 -22.11 -9.30 -11.68
CA TRP A 475 -21.01 -8.45 -12.09
C TRP A 475 -19.75 -9.27 -12.36
N ARG A 476 -18.93 -8.77 -13.31
CA ARG A 476 -17.65 -9.36 -13.69
C ARG A 476 -16.64 -8.28 -14.06
N TYR A 477 -15.39 -8.51 -13.70
CA TYR A 477 -14.26 -7.67 -14.08
C TYR A 477 -13.06 -8.51 -14.51
N GLN A 478 -12.55 -8.27 -15.72
CA GLN A 478 -11.55 -9.12 -16.36
C GLN A 478 -10.10 -8.87 -15.90
N GLN A 479 -9.81 -7.66 -15.42
CA GLN A 479 -8.45 -7.26 -15.03
C GLN A 479 -8.19 -7.58 -13.55
N HIS A 480 -8.26 -8.86 -13.21
CA HIS A 480 -7.99 -9.33 -11.86
C HIS A 480 -7.24 -10.66 -11.89
N LEU A 481 -6.17 -10.75 -11.11
CA LEU A 481 -5.40 -11.95 -10.84
C LEU A 481 -5.14 -12.03 -9.34
N ASN A 482 -5.38 -13.21 -8.76
CA ASN A 482 -4.93 -13.54 -7.42
C ASN A 482 -3.62 -14.33 -7.53
N LEU A 483 -2.53 -13.79 -6.98
CA LEU A 483 -1.24 -14.47 -6.99
C LEU A 483 -1.18 -15.62 -5.97
N ASP A 484 -2.04 -15.63 -4.96
CA ASP A 484 -2.11 -16.71 -3.98
C ASP A 484 -2.79 -17.98 -4.54
N ASP A 485 -3.41 -17.88 -5.73
CA ASP A 485 -3.95 -19.03 -6.47
C ASP A 485 -2.86 -19.76 -7.30
N LEU A 486 -1.61 -19.28 -7.30
CA LEU A 486 -0.50 -19.87 -8.01
C LEU A 486 0.06 -21.09 -7.27
N ASP A 487 -0.63 -22.22 -7.38
CA ASP A 487 -0.13 -23.50 -6.88
C ASP A 487 0.68 -24.22 -7.96
N PHE A 488 1.99 -23.99 -7.99
CA PHE A 488 2.88 -24.68 -8.92
C PHE A 488 3.26 -26.09 -8.46
N ALA A 489 3.04 -26.42 -7.18
CA ALA A 489 3.45 -27.69 -6.60
C ALA A 489 2.42 -28.78 -6.91
N GLU A 490 1.13 -28.48 -6.78
CA GLU A 490 0.05 -29.42 -7.03
C GLU A 490 -0.38 -29.43 -8.50
N ASP A 491 -0.63 -28.25 -9.10
CA ASP A 491 -1.19 -28.16 -10.47
C ASP A 491 -0.10 -28.30 -11.56
N GLY A 492 1.15 -27.95 -11.23
CA GLY A 492 2.24 -27.81 -12.20
C GLY A 492 2.16 -26.52 -13.05
N VAL A 493 3.31 -26.00 -13.47
CA VAL A 493 3.46 -24.64 -14.04
C VAL A 493 2.45 -24.31 -15.16
N TRP A 494 2.31 -25.16 -16.18
CA TRP A 494 1.47 -24.85 -17.33
C TRP A 494 -0.03 -24.87 -17.02
N ASN A 495 -0.48 -25.79 -16.16
CA ASN A 495 -1.89 -25.85 -15.76
C ASN A 495 -2.24 -24.66 -14.88
N THR A 496 -1.38 -24.31 -13.91
CA THR A 496 -1.56 -23.13 -13.06
C THR A 496 -1.66 -21.86 -13.91
N LEU A 497 -0.74 -21.66 -14.86
CA LEU A 497 -0.72 -20.48 -15.71
C LEU A 497 -1.94 -20.45 -16.66
N SER A 498 -2.29 -21.57 -17.28
CA SER A 498 -3.46 -21.66 -18.15
C SER A 498 -4.75 -21.34 -17.39
N ARG A 499 -4.89 -21.86 -16.16
CA ARG A 499 -6.02 -21.58 -15.27
C ARG A 499 -6.07 -20.10 -14.87
N VAL A 500 -5.01 -19.60 -14.26
CA VAL A 500 -4.98 -18.25 -13.66
C VAL A 500 -5.03 -17.16 -14.72
N ILE A 501 -4.33 -17.30 -15.85
CA ILE A 501 -4.34 -16.31 -16.94
C ILE A 501 -5.57 -16.46 -17.84
N GLY A 502 -5.95 -17.70 -18.17
CA GLY A 502 -7.06 -18.00 -19.07
C GLY A 502 -8.42 -17.69 -18.45
N ARG A 503 -8.55 -17.87 -17.12
CA ARG A 503 -9.76 -17.57 -16.35
C ARG A 503 -9.60 -16.36 -15.43
N ARG A 504 -8.72 -15.42 -15.80
CA ARG A 504 -8.52 -14.19 -15.04
C ARG A 504 -9.83 -13.43 -14.88
N GLY A 505 -9.98 -12.76 -13.75
CA GLY A 505 -11.11 -11.91 -13.45
C GLY A 505 -11.69 -12.15 -12.07
N LEU A 506 -12.51 -11.20 -11.64
CA LEU A 506 -13.27 -11.24 -10.41
C LEU A 506 -14.75 -11.18 -10.77
N ALA A 507 -15.56 -12.02 -10.13
CA ALA A 507 -17.00 -11.99 -10.31
C ALA A 507 -17.72 -11.89 -8.97
N ILE A 508 -18.93 -11.37 -9.04
CA ILE A 508 -19.85 -11.25 -7.93
C ILE A 508 -21.09 -12.04 -8.28
N TRP A 509 -21.43 -12.98 -7.40
CA TRP A 509 -22.64 -13.77 -7.50
C TRP A 509 -23.58 -13.41 -6.37
N ARG A 510 -24.83 -13.12 -6.72
CA ARG A 510 -25.91 -13.13 -5.75
C ARG A 510 -26.25 -14.58 -5.42
N VAL A 511 -26.31 -14.91 -4.12
CA VAL A 511 -26.47 -16.27 -3.61
C VAL A 511 -27.86 -16.41 -2.99
N THR A 512 -28.66 -17.33 -3.52
CA THR A 512 -30.01 -17.61 -3.04
C THR A 512 -30.25 -19.09 -2.84
N LYS A 513 -31.29 -19.45 -2.09
CA LYS A 513 -31.76 -20.83 -1.92
C LYS A 513 -33.28 -20.90 -2.00
N SER A 514 -33.79 -22.09 -2.27
CA SER A 514 -35.23 -22.35 -2.14
C SER A 514 -35.58 -22.51 -0.66
N CYS A 515 -36.65 -21.86 -0.22
CA CYS A 515 -37.13 -21.99 1.16
C CYS A 515 -38.54 -22.61 1.17
N PRO A 516 -38.79 -23.64 1.99
CA PRO A 516 -40.12 -24.19 2.15
C PRO A 516 -41.02 -23.15 2.82
N GLY A 517 -42.00 -22.61 2.10
CA GLY A 517 -43.01 -21.69 2.66
C GLY A 517 -43.36 -20.48 1.80
N VAL A 518 -42.57 -20.13 0.78
CA VAL A 518 -42.91 -19.06 -0.17
C VAL A 518 -43.60 -19.66 -1.40
N ARG A 519 -44.75 -20.32 -1.18
CA ARG A 519 -45.71 -20.54 -2.28
C ARG A 519 -46.52 -19.26 -2.41
N GLY A 520 -46.54 -18.72 -3.63
CA GLY A 520 -47.23 -17.51 -4.09
C GLY A 520 -48.17 -16.82 -3.11
N ARG A 521 -47.84 -15.56 -2.80
CA ARG A 521 -48.86 -14.54 -2.64
C ARG A 521 -48.96 -13.74 -3.92
#